data_AF-A0A6C0DRY3-F1
#
_entry.id   AF-A0A6C0DRY3-F1
#
_cell.length_a   1.000
_cell.length_b   1.000
_cell.length_c   1.000
_cell.angle_alpha   90.00
_cell.angle_beta   90.00
_cell.angle_gamma   90.00
#
_symmetry.space_group_name_H-M   'P 1'
#
loop_
_entity.id
_entity.type
_entity.pdbx_description
1 polymer ?
#
loop_
_entity_poly.entity_id
_entity_poly.type
_entity_poly.pdbx_seq_one_letter_code
_entity_poly.pdbx_strand_id
1 'polypeptide(L)' 'MRESLANKYCGCIKKVRKTVKARSGRTPQNKEGAAIAICTKSVLQSRGRTLRKFNCKRGKPNLKTQPLK' A
#
# COMPACT_ATOMS: atom_id res chain seq x y z
N MET A 1 -9.39 -17.86 -8.14
CA MET A 1 -8.92 -17.60 -6.76
C MET A 1 -9.28 -16.18 -6.36
N ARG A 2 -9.98 -15.97 -5.23
CA ARG A 2 -10.14 -14.64 -4.64
C ARG A 2 -8.76 -14.16 -4.20
N GLU A 3 -8.14 -13.24 -4.93
CA GLU A 3 -6.88 -12.63 -4.46
C GLU A 3 -7.09 -12.04 -3.06
N SER A 4 -6.26 -12.47 -2.10
CA SER A 4 -6.24 -11.90 -0.76
C SER A 4 -6.08 -10.38 -0.85
N LEU A 5 -6.82 -9.63 -0.03
CA LEU A 5 -6.71 -8.17 0.06
C LEU A 5 -5.25 -7.73 0.26
N ALA A 6 -4.45 -8.54 0.96
CA ALA A 6 -3.03 -8.33 1.15
C ALA A 6 -2.22 -8.41 -0.15
N ASN A 7 -2.54 -9.34 -1.06
CA ASN A 7 -1.91 -9.43 -2.39
C ASN A 7 -2.22 -8.19 -3.22
N LYS A 8 -3.49 -7.76 -3.26
CA LYS A 8 -3.90 -6.55 -3.98
C LYS A 8 -3.22 -5.30 -3.44
N TYR A 9 -3.16 -5.18 -2.11
CA TYR A 9 -2.52 -4.05 -1.45
C TYR A 9 -1.01 -4.00 -1.74
N CYS A 10 -0.30 -5.12 -1.59
CA CYS A 10 1.13 -5.21 -1.90
C CYS A 10 1.43 -5.05 -3.39
N GLY A 11 0.55 -5.54 -4.26
CA GLY A 11 0.62 -5.32 -5.71
C GLY A 11 0.49 -3.85 -6.07
N CYS A 12 -0.45 -3.14 -5.43
CA CYS A 12 -0.61 -1.70 -5.57
C CYS A 12 0.68 -0.96 -5.17
N ILE A 13 1.23 -1.25 -3.99
CA ILE A 13 2.47 -0.57 -3.52
C ILE A 13 3.61 -0.78 -4.52
N LYS A 14 3.82 -2.02 -4.98
CA LYS A 14 4.90 -2.34 -5.93
C LYS A 14 4.73 -1.63 -7.27
N LYS A 15 3.51 -1.49 -7.77
CA LYS A 15 3.22 -0.75 -9.00
C LYS A 15 3.42 0.76 -8.79
N VAL A 16 2.82 1.32 -7.75
CA VAL A 16 2.87 2.76 -7.46
C VAL A 16 4.28 3.22 -7.13
N ARG A 17 5.08 2.42 -6.41
CA ARG A 17 6.49 2.73 -6.15
C ARG A 17 7.32 2.90 -7.44
N LYS A 18 6.98 2.16 -8.50
CA LYS A 18 7.63 2.28 -9.82
C LYS A 18 7.17 3.51 -10.59
N THR A 19 5.92 3.94 -10.40
CA THR A 19 5.32 5.04 -11.17
C THR A 19 5.44 6.40 -10.47
N VAL A 20 5.55 6.44 -9.14
CA VAL A 20 5.73 7.68 -8.38
C VAL A 20 7.10 8.26 -8.70
N LYS A 21 7.08 9.30 -9.54
CA LYS A 21 8.20 10.22 -9.71
C LYS A 21 8.29 11.08 -8.45
N ALA A 22 9.23 10.73 -7.57
CA ALA A 22 9.63 11.66 -6.52
C ALA A 22 10.21 12.91 -7.21
N ARG A 23 9.66 14.10 -6.91
CA ARG A 23 10.25 15.37 -7.40
C ARG A 23 11.75 15.38 -7.04
N SER A 24 12.57 15.86 -7.98
CA SER A 24 14.03 15.92 -7.85
C SER A 24 14.45 16.43 -6.47
N GLY A 25 15.29 15.66 -5.77
CA GLY A 25 15.75 15.96 -4.41
C GLY A 25 15.11 15.14 -3.28
N ARG A 26 14.08 14.32 -3.54
CA ARG A 26 13.48 13.43 -2.52
C ARG A 26 14.08 12.02 -2.56
N THR A 27 14.59 11.56 -1.42
CA THR A 27 15.23 10.26 -1.19
C THR A 27 14.30 9.05 -1.47
N PRO A 28 14.85 7.84 -1.71
CA PRO A 28 14.07 6.64 -2.02
C PRO A 28 12.96 6.29 -1.01
N GLN A 29 13.15 6.63 0.27
CA GLN A 29 12.17 6.40 1.33
C GLN A 29 10.83 7.13 1.06
N ASN A 30 10.85 8.27 0.37
CA ASN A 30 9.64 9.04 0.07
C ASN A 30 8.74 8.37 -0.98
N LYS A 31 9.29 7.52 -1.86
CA LYS A 31 8.50 6.81 -2.88
C LYS A 31 7.62 5.72 -2.25
N GLU A 32 8.13 5.05 -1.22
CA GLU A 32 7.40 4.01 -0.53
C GLU A 32 6.28 4.59 0.35
N GLY A 33 6.56 5.67 1.08
CA GLY A 33 5.54 6.41 1.84
C GLY A 33 4.41 6.93 0.94
N ALA A 34 4.75 7.52 -0.21
CA ALA A 34 3.75 7.97 -1.19
C ALA A 34 2.91 6.82 -1.74
N ALA A 35 3.55 5.69 -2.08
CA ALA A 35 2.85 4.51 -2.56
C ALA A 35 1.87 3.95 -1.51
N ILE A 36 2.28 3.88 -0.24
CA ILE A 36 1.43 3.44 0.88
C ILE A 36 0.22 4.37 1.02
N ALA A 37 0.42 5.69 0.99
CA ALA A 37 -0.67 6.66 1.11
C ALA A 37 -1.70 6.52 -0.02
N ILE A 38 -1.23 6.43 -1.28
CA ILE A 38 -2.08 6.25 -2.46
C ILE A 38 -2.85 4.92 -2.35
N CYS A 39 -2.16 3.82 -2.07
CA CYS A 39 -2.81 2.52 -1.98
C CYS A 39 -3.76 2.41 -0.78
N THR A 40 -3.46 3.05 0.35
CA THR A 40 -4.36 3.12 1.50
C THR A 40 -5.66 3.84 1.11
N LYS A 41 -5.56 4.98 0.43
CA LYS A 41 -6.72 5.74 -0.03
C LYS A 41 -7.57 4.95 -1.02
N SER A 42 -6.95 4.38 -2.06
CA SER A 42 -7.69 3.68 -3.12
C SER A 42 -8.22 2.30 -2.71
N VAL A 43 -7.49 1.55 -1.88
CA VAL A 43 -7.82 0.13 -1.57
C VAL A 43 -8.54 -0.02 -0.22
N LEU A 44 -8.12 0.73 0.81
CA LEU A 44 -8.63 0.56 2.18
C LEU A 44 -9.73 1.57 2.51
N GLN A 45 -9.50 2.85 2.24
CA GLN A 45 -10.44 3.91 2.62
C GLN A 45 -11.75 3.84 1.81
N SER A 46 -11.69 3.37 0.56
CA SER A 46 -12.89 3.03 -0.24
C SER A 46 -13.79 1.98 0.41
N ARG A 47 -13.31 1.30 1.46
CA ARG A 47 -14.04 0.28 2.24
C ARG A 47 -14.22 0.69 3.71
N GLY A 48 -14.02 1.97 4.04
CA GLY A 48 -14.10 2.47 5.42
C GLY A 48 -13.03 1.91 6.35
N ARG A 49 -11.86 1.52 5.81
CA ARG A 49 -10.74 0.98 6.61
C ARG A 49 -9.47 1.80 6.41
N THR A 50 -8.58 1.73 7.40
CA THR A 50 -7.22 2.23 7.32
C THR A 50 -6.22 1.15 7.75
N LEU A 51 -4.95 1.45 7.58
CA LEU A 51 -3.86 0.51 7.79
C LEU A 51 -3.45 0.51 9.27
N ARG A 52 -3.35 -0.69 9.88
CA ARG A 52 -2.79 -0.88 11.23
C ARG A 52 -1.38 -1.45 11.17
N LYS A 53 -1.21 -2.56 10.44
CA LYS A 53 0.09 -3.19 10.15
C LYS A 53 0.03 -3.82 8.77
N PHE A 54 1.12 -3.77 8.01
CA PHE A 54 1.23 -4.49 6.75
C PHE A 54 2.62 -5.08 6.58
N ASN A 55 2.72 -6.15 5.81
CA ASN A 55 3.98 -6.76 5.43
C ASN A 55 3.85 -7.35 4.03
N CYS A 56 4.69 -6.93 3.10
CA CYS A 56 4.69 -7.37 1.71
C CYS A 56 5.79 -8.41 1.40
N LYS A 57 6.07 -9.32 2.34
CA LYS A 57 6.94 -10.48 2.12
C LYS A 57 6.42 -11.37 0.99
N ARG A 58 7.33 -11.81 0.12
CA ARG A 58 7.03 -12.71 -1.01
C ARG A 58 6.42 -14.01 -0.48
N GLY A 59 5.27 -14.41 -1.00
CA GLY A 59 4.56 -15.65 -0.63
C GLY A 59 3.69 -15.58 0.63
N LYS A 60 3.90 -14.63 1.54
CA LYS A 60 3.10 -14.46 2.77
C LYS A 60 2.81 -12.98 3.07
N PRO A 61 2.07 -12.26 2.22
CA PRO A 61 1.69 -10.89 2.51
C PRO A 61 0.65 -10.86 3.63
N ASN A 62 0.87 -9.98 4.61
CA ASN A 62 -0.01 -9.79 5.74
C ASN A 62 -0.53 -8.36 5.75
N LEU A 63 -1.83 -8.19 5.94
CA LEU A 63 -2.47 -6.89 6.00
C LEU A 63 -3.48 -6.88 7.15
N LYS A 64 -3.14 -6.15 8.19
CA LYS A 64 -4.02 -5.84 9.32
C LYS A 64 -4.56 -4.43 9.14
N THR A 65 -5.87 -4.33 9.06
CA THR A 65 -6.61 -3.07 8.92
C THR A 65 -7.35 -2.75 10.21
N GLN A 66 -7.73 -1.50 10.36
CA GLN A 66 -8.63 -1.03 11.41
C GLN A 66 -9.72 -0.15 10.77
N PRO A 67 -10.88 0.06 11.42
CA PRO A 67 -11.89 0.98 10.95
C PRO A 67 -11.29 2.39 10.74
N LEU A 68 -11.68 3.02 9.63
CA LEU A 68 -11.45 4.44 9.43
C LEU A 68 -12.46 5.16 10.33
N LYS A 69 -11.98 5.78 11.42
CA LYS A 69 -12.81 6.61 12.30
C LYS A 69 -13.28 7.85 11.54
#